data_AF-A0A0F3GZL3-F1
#
_entry.id   AF-A0A0F3GZL3-F1
#
_cell.length_a   1.000
_cell.length_b   1.000
_cell.length_c   1.000
_cell.angle_alpha   90.00
_cell.angle_beta   90.00
_cell.angle_gamma   90.00
#
_symmetry.space_group_name_H-M   'P 1'
#
loop_
_entity.id
_entity.type
_entity.pdbx_description
1 polymer ?
#
loop_
_entity_poly.entity_id
_entity_poly.type
_entity_poly.pdbx_seq_one_letter_code
_entity_poly.pdbx_strand_id
1 'polypeptide(L)'
;MRGKPATKNLDAIHEPDVDVAVGSVLPEDVGLAVAYNIRYTNANCKDKGKYRVYLNKALKENWGAGLAEDVEAAKKQATFKKTEAKKKDAEVTHDKETYDRAVEYIGKLKAKERKKLEAEALKTLPSEQQEKVKAGNFFALKGLQFSMQGIVMERLAGQEREML
;
A
#
# COMPACT_ATOMS: atom_id res chain seq x y z
N MET A 1 -30.10 56.52 -62.83
CA MET A 1 -30.55 56.02 -61.52
C MET A 1 -29.58 54.91 -61.09
N ARG A 2 -28.92 55.03 -59.93
CA ARG A 2 -27.90 54.08 -59.46
C ARG A 2 -28.58 53.00 -58.59
N GLY A 3 -28.61 51.75 -59.07
CA GLY A 3 -29.06 50.58 -58.30
C GLY A 3 -27.88 49.85 -57.65
N LYS A 4 -27.90 49.73 -56.32
CA LYS A 4 -26.86 49.16 -55.44
C LYS A 4 -26.87 47.61 -55.41
N PRO A 5 -25.81 46.97 -54.89
CA PRO A 5 -25.39 45.61 -55.23
C PRO A 5 -25.97 44.51 -54.32
N ALA A 6 -25.78 43.27 -54.77
CA ALA A 6 -26.10 42.03 -54.07
C ALA A 6 -25.43 41.97 -52.68
N THR A 7 -26.21 41.66 -51.64
CA THR A 7 -25.69 41.41 -50.28
C THR A 7 -26.17 40.05 -49.78
N LYS A 8 -25.28 39.08 -49.99
CA LYS A 8 -24.87 37.99 -49.10
C LYS A 8 -25.90 37.49 -48.07
N ASN A 9 -26.37 36.26 -48.28
CA ASN A 9 -26.81 35.37 -47.20
C ASN A 9 -25.67 35.23 -46.19
N LEU A 10 -25.81 35.85 -45.04
CA LEU A 10 -24.97 35.58 -43.87
C LEU A 10 -25.68 34.45 -43.12
N ASP A 11 -25.36 33.21 -43.47
CA ASP A 11 -25.66 32.08 -42.60
C ASP A 11 -24.98 32.37 -41.26
N ALA A 12 -25.80 32.51 -40.21
CA ALA A 12 -25.32 32.67 -38.85
C ALA A 12 -24.52 31.41 -38.50
N ILE A 13 -23.19 31.55 -38.46
CA ILE A 13 -22.31 30.53 -37.91
C ILE A 13 -22.65 30.46 -36.41
N HIS A 14 -23.30 29.38 -36.00
CA HIS A 14 -23.47 29.09 -34.57
C HIS A 14 -22.08 28.74 -34.02
N GLU A 15 -21.42 29.68 -33.37
CA GLU A 15 -20.28 29.38 -32.50
C GLU A 15 -20.81 28.54 -31.33
N PRO A 16 -20.30 27.31 -31.07
CA PRO A 16 -20.68 26.58 -29.87
C PRO A 16 -20.13 27.31 -28.65
N ASP A 17 -21.00 27.53 -27.67
CA ASP A 17 -20.67 28.13 -26.38
C ASP A 17 -19.63 27.25 -25.68
N VAL A 18 -18.38 27.72 -25.58
CA VAL A 18 -17.27 26.96 -24.97
C VAL A 18 -17.21 27.30 -23.49
N ASP A 19 -18.22 26.87 -22.73
CA ASP A 19 -18.16 26.85 -21.27
C ASP A 19 -18.24 25.42 -20.73
N VAL A 20 -17.49 24.53 -21.38
CA VAL A 20 -17.09 23.27 -20.76
C VAL A 20 -15.85 23.59 -19.95
N ALA A 21 -15.96 23.52 -18.63
CA ALA A 21 -14.81 23.51 -17.73
C ALA A 21 -13.87 22.36 -18.15
N VAL A 22 -12.92 22.66 -19.04
CA VAL A 22 -11.80 21.78 -19.33
C VAL A 22 -10.92 21.86 -18.08
N GLY A 23 -11.19 20.98 -17.12
CA GLY A 23 -10.27 20.74 -16.01
C GLY A 23 -8.87 20.62 -16.61
N SER A 24 -7.93 21.44 -16.13
CA SER A 24 -6.61 21.57 -16.73
C SER A 24 -5.92 20.21 -16.74
N VAL A 25 -5.95 19.53 -17.89
CA VAL A 25 -5.20 18.29 -18.09
C VAL A 25 -3.73 18.67 -18.01
N LEU A 26 -3.00 18.05 -17.08
CA LEU A 26 -1.58 18.32 -16.95
C LEU A 26 -0.87 17.88 -18.25
N PRO A 27 0.12 18.63 -18.75
CA PRO A 27 0.88 18.23 -19.94
C PRO A 27 1.42 16.79 -19.86
N GLU A 28 1.76 16.34 -18.65
CA GLU A 28 2.20 14.98 -18.36
C GLU A 28 1.11 13.93 -18.65
N ASP A 29 -0.15 14.22 -18.34
CA ASP A 29 -1.28 13.32 -18.57
C ASP A 29 -1.55 13.14 -20.07
N VAL A 30 -1.40 14.22 -20.84
CA VAL A 30 -1.47 14.19 -22.31
C VAL A 30 -0.32 13.33 -22.87
N GLY A 31 0.90 13.54 -22.38
CA GLY A 31 2.07 12.76 -22.81
C GLY A 31 1.93 11.26 -22.54
N LEU A 32 1.39 10.90 -21.37
CA LEU A 32 1.11 9.52 -20.99
C LEU A 32 0.02 8.90 -21.88
N ALA A 33 -1.10 9.61 -22.09
CA ALA A 33 -2.19 9.14 -22.94
C ALA A 33 -1.72 8.86 -24.39
N VAL A 34 -0.91 9.76 -24.96
CA VAL A 34 -0.30 9.56 -26.28
C VAL A 34 0.63 8.34 -26.28
N ALA A 35 1.49 8.20 -25.26
CA ALA A 35 2.41 7.07 -25.16
C ALA A 35 1.68 5.71 -25.06
N TYR A 36 0.57 5.65 -24.32
CA TYR A 36 -0.24 4.43 -24.24
C TYR A 36 -0.92 4.08 -25.57
N ASN A 37 -1.44 5.07 -26.30
CA ASN A 37 -2.04 4.85 -27.62
C ASN A 37 -1.01 4.39 -28.66
N ILE A 38 0.22 4.92 -28.60
CA ILE A 38 1.34 4.45 -29.43
C ILE A 38 1.68 3.00 -29.08
N ARG A 39 1.80 2.65 -27.80
CA ARG A 39 2.05 1.27 -27.34
C ARG A 39 0.95 0.31 -27.78
N TYR A 40 -0.31 0.69 -27.60
CA TYR A 40 -1.46 -0.08 -28.05
C TYR A 40 -1.41 -0.32 -29.56
N THR A 41 -1.16 0.73 -30.34
CA THR A 41 -1.05 0.65 -31.80
C THR A 41 0.12 -0.23 -32.23
N ASN A 42 1.26 -0.17 -31.55
CA ASN A 42 2.42 -1.03 -31.82
C ASN A 42 2.12 -2.51 -31.60
N ALA A 43 1.34 -2.84 -30.57
CA ALA A 43 0.98 -4.22 -30.25
C ALA A 43 -0.10 -4.78 -31.20
N ASN A 44 -1.05 -3.94 -31.64
CA ASN A 44 -2.25 -4.40 -32.34
C ASN A 44 -2.22 -4.17 -33.85
N CYS A 45 -1.43 -3.23 -34.37
CA CYS A 45 -1.35 -2.94 -35.80
C CYS A 45 -0.36 -3.88 -36.51
N LYS A 46 -0.90 -4.93 -37.15
CA LYS A 46 -0.13 -5.93 -37.91
C LYS A 46 0.42 -5.42 -39.25
N ASP A 47 -0.28 -4.47 -39.88
CA ASP A 47 0.10 -3.90 -41.18
C ASP A 47 0.73 -2.51 -40.99
N LYS A 48 2.04 -2.41 -41.25
CA LYS A 48 2.80 -1.17 -41.09
C LYS A 48 2.39 -0.08 -42.09
N GLY A 49 1.83 -0.43 -43.25
CA GLY A 49 1.31 0.54 -44.22
C GLY A 49 0.07 1.29 -43.71
N LYS A 50 -0.67 0.68 -42.78
CA LYS A 50 -1.88 1.27 -42.16
C LYS A 50 -1.63 1.87 -40.79
N TYR A 51 -0.39 1.80 -40.29
CA TYR A 51 -0.01 2.24 -38.95
C TYR A 51 -0.47 3.66 -38.64
N ARG A 52 -0.26 4.60 -39.57
CA ARG A 52 -0.61 6.01 -39.37
C ARG A 52 -2.12 6.22 -39.21
N VAL A 53 -2.92 5.54 -40.03
CA VAL A 53 -4.39 5.62 -39.95
C VAL A 53 -4.89 4.97 -38.67
N TYR A 54 -4.31 3.83 -38.30
CA TYR A 54 -4.65 3.10 -37.08
C TYR A 54 -4.28 3.90 -35.82
N LEU A 55 -3.09 4.53 -35.80
CA LEU A 55 -2.64 5.38 -34.70
C LEU A 55 -3.53 6.62 -34.56
N ASN A 56 -3.87 7.28 -35.66
CA ASN A 56 -4.79 8.42 -35.63
C ASN A 56 -6.16 8.03 -35.06
N LYS A 57 -6.65 6.84 -35.40
CA LYS A 57 -7.91 6.32 -34.85
C LYS A 57 -7.77 5.98 -33.36
N ALA A 58 -6.68 5.34 -32.95
CA ALA A 58 -6.39 5.05 -31.56
C ALA A 58 -6.31 6.32 -30.71
N LEU A 59 -5.61 7.35 -31.19
CA LEU A 59 -5.53 8.65 -30.51
C LEU A 59 -6.89 9.35 -30.43
N LYS A 60 -7.71 9.25 -31.48
CA LYS A 60 -9.06 9.84 -31.51
C LYS A 60 -10.04 9.16 -30.55
N GLU A 61 -10.00 7.83 -30.48
CA GLU A 61 -10.92 7.02 -29.67
C GLU A 61 -10.32 6.59 -28.32
N ASN A 62 -9.10 7.04 -28.01
CA ASN A 62 -8.33 6.75 -26.81
C ASN A 62 -8.21 5.24 -26.48
N TRP A 63 -7.89 4.42 -27.47
CA TRP A 63 -7.78 2.96 -27.29
C TRP A 63 -6.67 2.53 -26.31
N GLY A 64 -5.70 3.41 -26.05
CA GLY A 64 -4.67 3.23 -25.03
C GLY A 64 -5.15 3.36 -23.58
N ALA A 65 -6.39 3.81 -23.33
CA ALA A 65 -6.91 4.01 -21.97
C ALA A 65 -6.88 2.74 -21.11
N GLY A 66 -7.28 1.58 -21.67
CA GLY A 66 -7.25 0.31 -20.93
C GLY A 66 -5.83 -0.09 -20.48
N LEU A 67 -4.81 0.24 -21.28
CA LEU A 67 -3.41 0.02 -20.90
C LEU A 67 -2.95 0.95 -19.76
N ALA A 68 -3.51 2.16 -19.69
CA ALA A 68 -3.22 3.09 -18.61
C ALA A 68 -3.80 2.60 -17.27
N GLU A 69 -5.02 2.09 -17.28
CA GLU A 69 -5.71 1.54 -16.11
C GLU A 69 -4.95 0.34 -15.53
N ASP A 70 -4.48 -0.57 -16.38
CA ASP A 70 -3.68 -1.73 -15.97
C ASP A 70 -2.35 -1.32 -15.32
N VAL A 71 -1.67 -0.30 -15.90
CA VAL A 71 -0.41 0.22 -15.36
C VAL A 71 -0.62 0.93 -14.02
N GLU A 72 -1.71 1.68 -13.88
CA GLU A 72 -2.04 2.35 -12.63
C GLU A 72 -2.43 1.35 -11.54
N ALA A 73 -3.21 0.31 -11.88
CA ALA A 73 -3.52 -0.79 -10.98
C ALA A 73 -2.24 -1.51 -10.52
N ALA A 74 -1.31 -1.80 -11.43
CA ALA A 74 -0.02 -2.41 -11.10
C ALA A 74 0.83 -1.51 -10.19
N LYS A 75 0.86 -0.19 -10.44
CA LYS A 75 1.54 0.79 -9.57
C LYS A 75 0.91 0.84 -8.19
N LYS A 76 -0.43 0.92 -8.09
CA LYS A 76 -1.17 0.90 -6.82
C LYS A 76 -0.92 -0.40 -6.04
N GLN A 77 -0.89 -1.54 -6.72
CA GLN A 77 -0.54 -2.80 -6.09
C GLN A 77 0.92 -2.83 -5.62
N ALA A 78 1.86 -2.32 -6.42
CA ALA A 78 3.27 -2.28 -6.04
C ALA A 78 3.52 -1.34 -4.86
N THR A 79 2.86 -0.17 -4.82
CA THR A 79 2.96 0.75 -3.68
C THR A 79 2.35 0.15 -2.44
N PHE A 80 1.17 -0.47 -2.53
CA PHE A 80 0.53 -1.17 -1.41
C PHE A 80 1.41 -2.32 -0.88
N LYS A 81 1.94 -3.17 -1.77
CA LYS A 81 2.87 -4.25 -1.37
C LYS A 81 4.13 -3.70 -0.69
N LYS A 82 4.67 -2.59 -1.19
CA LYS A 82 5.86 -1.94 -0.60
C LYS A 82 5.55 -1.30 0.76
N THR A 83 4.38 -0.69 0.93
CA THR A 83 3.98 -0.13 2.23
C THR A 83 3.66 -1.23 3.23
N GLU A 84 3.02 -2.32 2.81
CA GLU A 84 2.81 -3.51 3.64
C GLU A 84 4.13 -4.16 4.06
N ALA A 85 5.08 -4.35 3.14
CA ALA A 85 6.39 -4.89 3.46
C ALA A 85 7.11 -4.02 4.51
N LYS A 86 7.13 -2.70 4.30
CA LYS A 86 7.71 -1.75 5.27
C LYS A 86 7.00 -1.79 6.63
N LYS A 87 5.67 -1.92 6.66
CA LYS A 87 4.92 -2.04 7.91
C LYS A 87 5.26 -3.34 8.63
N LYS A 88 5.36 -4.46 7.92
CA LYS A 88 5.76 -5.76 8.48
C LYS A 88 7.20 -5.73 8.99
N ASP A 89 8.12 -5.12 8.25
CA ASP A 89 9.51 -4.96 8.67
C ASP A 89 9.62 -4.07 9.94
N ALA A 90 8.82 -3.01 10.01
CA ALA A 90 8.72 -2.13 11.18
C ALA A 90 8.08 -2.84 12.40
N GLU A 91 7.05 -3.67 12.17
CA GLU A 91 6.39 -4.48 13.20
C GLU A 91 7.36 -5.53 13.76
N VAL A 92 8.09 -6.25 12.90
CA VAL A 92 9.09 -7.24 13.32
C VAL A 92 10.24 -6.60 14.09
N THR A 93 10.69 -5.41 13.70
CA THR A 93 11.74 -4.69 14.42
C THR A 93 11.27 -4.20 15.79
N HIS A 94 10.06 -3.62 15.87
CA HIS A 94 9.43 -3.23 17.13
C HIS A 94 9.25 -4.43 18.08
N ASP A 95 8.77 -5.57 17.57
CA ASP A 95 8.60 -6.80 18.35
C ASP A 95 9.93 -7.30 18.92
N LYS A 96 11.00 -7.25 18.11
CA LYS A 96 12.35 -7.62 18.56
C LYS A 96 12.87 -6.70 19.66
N GLU A 97 12.74 -5.39 19.51
CA GLU A 97 13.17 -4.43 20.52
C GLU A 97 12.38 -4.60 21.83
N THR A 98 11.07 -4.83 21.73
CA THR A 98 10.20 -5.06 22.89
C THR A 98 10.57 -6.35 23.62
N TYR A 99 10.90 -7.40 22.85
CA TYR A 99 11.40 -8.65 23.38
C TYR A 99 12.73 -8.48 24.13
N ASP A 100 13.68 -7.77 23.52
CA ASP A 100 15.00 -7.53 24.12
C ASP A 100 14.87 -6.72 25.42
N ARG A 101 13.99 -5.71 25.46
CA ARG A 101 13.67 -4.96 26.69
C ARG A 101 13.09 -5.87 27.78
N ALA A 102 12.19 -6.79 27.42
CA ALA A 102 11.61 -7.73 28.38
C ALA A 102 12.65 -8.69 28.95
N VAL A 103 13.58 -9.19 28.12
CA VAL A 103 14.72 -10.01 28.56
C VAL A 103 15.57 -9.25 29.57
N GLU A 104 15.94 -8.01 29.25
CA GLU A 104 16.73 -7.18 30.14
C GLU A 104 16.04 -6.91 31.48
N TYR A 105 14.74 -6.61 31.45
CA TYR A 105 13.95 -6.38 32.65
C TYR A 105 13.94 -7.63 33.55
N ILE A 106 13.73 -8.81 32.98
CA ILE A 106 13.79 -10.10 33.70
C ILE A 106 15.19 -10.34 34.28
N GLY A 107 16.26 -9.93 33.57
CA GLY A 107 17.63 -10.00 34.08
C GLY A 107 17.89 -9.07 35.28
N LYS A 108 17.24 -7.90 35.32
CA LYS A 108 17.39 -6.88 36.37
C LYS A 108 16.49 -7.13 37.60
N LEU A 109 15.46 -7.99 37.47
CA LEU A 109 14.50 -8.33 38.53
C LEU A 109 15.15 -9.07 39.71
N LYS A 110 14.73 -8.76 40.94
CA LYS A 110 15.19 -9.46 42.15
C LYS A 110 14.62 -10.88 42.20
N ALA A 111 15.35 -11.82 42.81
CA ALA A 111 14.94 -13.23 42.91
C ALA A 111 13.52 -13.46 43.46
N LYS A 112 13.04 -12.61 44.38
CA LYS A 112 11.68 -12.68 44.91
C LYS A 112 10.61 -12.29 43.88
N GLU A 113 10.88 -11.28 43.08
CA GLU A 113 9.96 -10.77 42.06
C GLU A 113 9.95 -11.68 40.84
N ARG A 114 11.12 -12.21 40.47
CA ARG A 114 11.25 -13.24 39.44
C ARG A 114 10.45 -14.50 39.77
N LYS A 115 10.51 -14.99 41.02
CA LYS A 115 9.70 -16.16 41.44
C LYS A 115 8.19 -15.90 41.36
N LYS A 116 7.75 -14.66 41.63
CA LYS A 116 6.33 -14.28 41.44
C LYS A 116 5.95 -14.33 39.97
N LEU A 117 6.80 -13.78 39.10
CA LEU A 117 6.60 -13.80 37.65
C LEU A 117 6.61 -15.24 37.09
N GLU A 118 7.49 -16.11 37.58
CA GLU A 118 7.52 -17.54 37.24
C GLU A 118 6.22 -18.25 37.65
N ALA A 119 5.71 -17.99 38.85
CA ALA A 119 4.46 -18.56 39.33
C ALA A 119 3.23 -18.07 38.54
N GLU A 120 3.25 -16.82 38.08
CA GLU A 120 2.22 -16.24 37.23
C GLU A 120 2.26 -16.82 35.83
N ALA A 121 3.45 -16.85 35.20
CA ALA A 121 3.65 -17.50 33.90
C ALA A 121 3.24 -18.97 33.93
N LEU A 122 3.57 -19.70 35.00
CA LEU A 122 3.20 -21.11 35.14
C LEU A 122 1.68 -21.31 35.14
N LYS A 123 0.89 -20.36 35.66
CA LYS A 123 -0.58 -20.42 35.63
C LYS A 123 -1.13 -20.15 34.23
N THR A 124 -0.44 -19.36 33.42
CA THR A 124 -0.82 -19.05 32.05
C THR A 124 -0.58 -20.25 31.12
N LEU A 125 0.36 -21.14 31.45
CA LEU A 125 0.62 -22.35 30.66
C LEU A 125 -0.47 -23.43 30.85
N PRO A 126 -0.76 -24.22 29.80
CA PRO A 126 -1.61 -25.41 29.90
C PRO A 126 -1.09 -26.41 30.96
N SER A 127 -1.99 -27.08 31.68
CA SER A 127 -1.65 -28.01 32.78
C SER A 127 -0.62 -29.07 32.38
N GLU A 128 -0.69 -29.58 31.16
CA GLU A 128 0.27 -30.54 30.60
C GLU A 128 1.70 -29.99 30.55
N GLN A 129 1.86 -28.70 30.25
CA GLN A 129 3.18 -28.06 30.22
C GLN A 129 3.68 -27.74 31.62
N GLN A 130 2.79 -27.47 32.57
CA GLN A 130 3.18 -27.21 33.96
C GLN A 130 3.90 -28.41 34.60
N GLU A 131 3.43 -29.63 34.34
CA GLU A 131 4.09 -30.84 34.82
C GLU A 131 5.44 -31.05 34.13
N LYS A 132 5.53 -30.79 32.83
CA LYS A 132 6.78 -30.89 32.08
C LYS A 132 7.82 -29.85 32.53
N VAL A 133 7.38 -28.65 32.93
CA VAL A 133 8.25 -27.65 33.57
C VAL A 133 8.80 -28.17 34.90
N LYS A 134 7.93 -28.76 35.75
CA LYS A 134 8.36 -29.35 37.03
C LYS A 134 9.32 -30.53 36.83
N ALA A 135 9.13 -31.30 35.76
CA ALA A 135 10.00 -32.39 35.35
C ALA A 135 11.33 -31.92 34.70
N GLY A 136 11.55 -30.60 34.56
CA GLY A 136 12.78 -30.04 34.00
C GLY A 136 12.93 -30.19 32.49
N ASN A 137 11.82 -30.41 31.76
CA ASN A 137 11.87 -30.56 30.30
C ASN A 137 12.29 -29.24 29.63
N PHE A 138 13.30 -29.30 28.76
CA PHE A 138 13.87 -28.14 28.07
C PHE A 138 12.84 -27.31 27.27
N PHE A 139 11.96 -27.96 26.50
CA PHE A 139 10.94 -27.26 25.71
C PHE A 139 9.91 -26.58 26.60
N ALA A 140 9.55 -27.21 27.71
CA ALA A 140 8.61 -26.65 28.67
C ALA A 140 9.22 -25.47 29.44
N LEU A 141 10.51 -25.54 29.81
CA LEU A 141 11.25 -24.44 30.41
C LEU A 141 11.38 -23.24 29.45
N LYS A 142 11.60 -23.49 28.16
CA LYS A 142 11.57 -22.45 27.13
C LYS A 142 10.17 -21.85 26.94
N GLY A 143 9.12 -22.68 27.01
CA GLY A 143 7.74 -22.22 27.05
C GLY A 143 7.47 -21.29 28.23
N LEU A 144 7.91 -21.68 29.43
CA LEU A 144 7.80 -20.84 30.64
C LEU A 144 8.53 -19.50 30.47
N GLN A 145 9.77 -19.53 29.96
CA GLN A 145 10.54 -18.32 29.69
C GLN A 145 9.81 -17.39 28.71
N PHE A 146 9.21 -17.95 27.64
CA PHE A 146 8.44 -17.18 26.66
C PHE A 146 7.18 -16.55 27.29
N SER A 147 6.48 -17.28 28.15
CA SER A 147 5.32 -16.74 28.89
C SER A 147 5.72 -15.64 29.86
N MET A 148 6.85 -15.75 30.56
CA MET A 148 7.38 -14.67 31.40
C MET A 148 7.68 -13.42 30.58
N GLN A 149 8.28 -13.59 29.39
CA GLN A 149 8.57 -12.48 28.47
C GLN A 149 7.27 -11.81 27.99
N GLY A 150 6.26 -12.60 27.61
CA GLY A 150 4.94 -12.09 27.21
C GLY A 150 4.29 -11.21 28.28
N ILE A 151 4.24 -11.68 29.53
CA ILE A 151 3.68 -10.92 30.66
C ILE A 151 4.44 -9.60 30.87
N VAL A 152 5.77 -9.62 30.75
CA VAL A 152 6.59 -8.41 30.91
C VAL A 152 6.40 -7.44 29.75
N MET A 153 6.32 -7.93 28.51
CA MET A 153 6.02 -7.08 27.36
C MET A 153 4.67 -6.37 27.50
N GLU A 154 3.64 -7.07 27.97
CA GLU A 154 2.31 -6.49 28.21
C GLU A 154 2.35 -5.42 29.31
N ARG A 155 3.11 -5.66 30.39
CA ARG A 155 3.30 -4.67 31.47
C ARG A 155 4.07 -3.44 31.01
N LEU A 156 5.15 -3.62 30.26
CA LEU A 156 5.94 -2.51 29.73
C LEU A 156 5.12 -1.68 28.74
N ALA A 157 4.33 -2.32 27.87
CA ALA A 157 3.41 -1.64 26.97
C ALA A 157 2.30 -0.88 27.73
N GLY A 158 1.82 -1.42 28.86
CA GLY A 158 0.88 -0.73 29.75
C GLY A 158 1.49 0.52 30.40
N GLN A 159 2.74 0.44 30.86
CA GLN A 159 3.46 1.58 31.45
C GLN A 159 3.73 2.69 30.43
N GLU A 160 4.04 2.36 29.18
CA GLU A 160 4.23 3.35 28.11
C GLU A 160 2.92 4.08 27.76
N ARG A 161 1.76 3.42 27.89
CA ARG A 161 0.43 4.02 27.64
C ARG A 161 -0.04 4.96 28.75
N GLU A 162 0.39 4.76 29.99
CA GLU A 162 0.05 5.66 31.11
C GLU A 162 0.93 6.92 31.18
N MET A 163 2.01 6.98 30.39
CA MET A 163 2.93 8.15 30.32
C MET A 163 2.69 9.07 29.10
N LEU A 164 1.60 8.83 28.34
CA LEU A 164 1.11 9.68 27.26
C LEU A 164 -0.17 10.41 27.67
#